data_AF-A0A0M8WGY4-F1
#
_entry.id   AF-A0A0M8WGY4-F1
#
_cell.length_a   1.000
_cell.length_b   1.000
_cell.length_c   1.000
_cell.angle_alpha   90.00
_cell.angle_beta   90.00
_cell.angle_gamma   90.00
#
_symmetry.space_group_name_H-M   'P 1'
#
loop_
_entity.id
_entity.type
_entity.pdbx_description
1 polymer ?
#
loop_
_entity_poly.entity_id
_entity_poly.type
_entity_poly.pdbx_seq_one_letter_code
_entity_poly.pdbx_strand_id
1 'polypeptide(L)'
;MTGFGVDPTELHTFATDQFSRQQALEAAADKAAGVALGGDTFGVLLQFFAFEAESTALKTVEAIRRLAQGVGDAAENTRTTAMFYESHEDANRERLGGS
;
A
#
# COMPACT_ATOMS: atom_id res chain seq x y z
N MET A 1 -4.77 -34.62 8.43
CA MET A 1 -5.05 -33.35 7.73
C MET A 1 -3.78 -32.54 7.78
N THR A 2 -3.10 -32.35 6.65
CA THR A 2 -2.02 -31.36 6.55
C THR A 2 -2.71 -30.01 6.58
N GLY A 3 -2.75 -29.37 7.75
CA GLY A 3 -3.21 -27.99 7.84
C GLY A 3 -2.35 -27.16 6.89
N PHE A 4 -2.97 -26.23 6.16
CA PHE A 4 -2.21 -25.18 5.48
C PHE A 4 -1.46 -24.43 6.58
N GLY A 5 -0.20 -24.81 6.81
CA GLY A 5 0.67 -24.17 7.77
C GLY A 5 1.01 -22.80 7.19
N VAL A 6 0.42 -21.77 7.77
CA VAL A 6 0.79 -20.39 7.44
C VAL A 6 2.08 -20.12 8.19
N ASP A 7 3.19 -19.99 7.47
CA ASP A 7 4.48 -19.62 8.07
C ASP A 7 4.46 -18.11 8.40
N PRO A 8 4.56 -17.71 9.68
CA PRO A 8 4.61 -16.29 10.07
C PRO A 8 5.74 -15.52 9.38
N THR A 9 6.85 -16.19 9.04
CA THR A 9 7.98 -15.60 8.32
C THR A 9 7.59 -15.17 6.91
N GLU A 10 6.79 -15.99 6.21
CA GLU A 10 6.27 -15.67 4.88
C GLU A 10 5.29 -14.49 4.95
N LEU A 11 4.46 -14.43 5.98
CA LEU A 11 3.56 -13.30 6.22
C LEU A 11 4.32 -12.00 6.51
N HIS A 12 5.38 -12.06 7.32
CA HIS A 12 6.24 -10.90 7.58
C HIS A 12 6.94 -10.40 6.31
N THR A 13 7.42 -11.33 5.49
CA THR A 13 8.04 -11.00 4.19
C THR A 13 7.03 -10.34 3.27
N PHE A 14 5.84 -10.92 3.13
CA PHE A 14 4.76 -10.34 2.33
C PHE A 14 4.39 -8.93 2.81
N ALA A 15 4.19 -8.74 4.11
CA ALA A 15 3.87 -7.42 4.67
C ALA A 15 4.97 -6.39 4.37
N THR A 16 6.24 -6.78 4.49
CA THR A 16 7.39 -5.91 4.18
C THR A 16 7.42 -5.49 2.72
N ASP A 17 7.15 -6.43 1.80
CA ASP A 17 7.06 -6.15 0.37
C ASP A 17 5.89 -5.21 0.05
N GLN A 18 4.75 -5.39 0.72
CA GLN A 18 3.60 -4.49 0.55
C GLN A 18 3.88 -3.08 1.09
N PHE A 19 4.55 -2.92 2.23
CA PHE A 19 4.98 -1.60 2.70
C PHE A 19 5.92 -0.91 1.71
N SER A 20 6.82 -1.67 1.08
CA SER A 20 7.70 -1.14 0.03
C SER A 20 6.90 -0.67 -1.19
N ARG A 21 5.83 -1.39 -1.55
CA ARG A 21 4.91 -0.98 -2.62
C ARG A 21 4.09 0.25 -2.27
N GLN A 22 3.61 0.37 -1.03
CA GLN A 22 2.96 1.59 -0.54
C GLN A 22 3.88 2.80 -0.75
N GLN A 23 5.12 2.72 -0.28
CA GLN A 23 6.09 3.83 -0.40
C GLN A 23 6.35 4.19 -1.87
N ALA A 24 6.47 3.18 -2.75
CA ALA A 24 6.65 3.41 -4.18
C ALA A 24 5.43 4.10 -4.82
N LEU A 25 4.22 3.76 -4.40
CA LEU A 25 2.98 4.39 -4.87
C LEU A 25 2.84 5.82 -4.35
N GLU A 26 3.18 6.08 -3.09
CA GLU A 26 3.22 7.44 -2.52
C GLU A 26 4.21 8.32 -3.27
N ALA A 27 5.43 7.83 -3.52
CA ALA A 27 6.44 8.55 -4.30
C ALA A 27 5.97 8.81 -5.75
N ALA A 28 5.27 7.86 -6.36
CA ALA A 28 4.69 8.05 -7.69
C ALA A 28 3.59 9.11 -7.70
N ALA A 29 2.72 9.13 -6.69
CA ALA A 29 1.68 10.13 -6.53
C ALA A 29 2.27 11.53 -6.35
N ASP A 30 3.31 11.67 -5.53
CA ASP A 30 3.96 12.97 -5.30
C ASP A 30 4.68 13.48 -6.55
N LYS A 31 5.33 12.59 -7.29
CA LYS A 31 5.92 12.93 -8.59
C LYS A 31 4.86 13.37 -9.60
N ALA A 32 3.72 12.68 -9.66
CA ALA A 32 2.62 13.03 -10.55
C ALA A 32 1.92 14.35 -10.14
N ALA A 33 1.81 14.62 -8.84
CA ALA A 33 1.27 15.88 -8.31
C ALA A 33 2.13 17.10 -8.67
N GLY A 34 3.44 16.89 -8.93
CA GLY A 34 4.35 17.95 -9.38
C GLY A 34 4.14 18.39 -10.84
N VAL A 35 3.28 17.71 -11.61
CA VAL A 35 3.00 18.09 -13.00
C VAL A 35 1.97 19.20 -13.05
N ALA A 36 2.42 20.44 -13.32
CA ALA A 36 1.55 21.58 -13.54
C ALA A 36 1.24 21.75 -15.04
N LEU A 37 -0.01 21.49 -15.43
CA LEU A 37 -0.49 21.65 -16.81
C LEU A 37 -1.07 23.06 -17.07
N GLY A 38 -0.58 24.08 -16.35
CA GLY A 38 -1.21 25.40 -16.19
C GLY A 38 -1.71 26.08 -17.46
N GLY A 39 -2.53 27.12 -17.29
CA GLY A 39 -3.27 27.80 -18.38
C GLY A 39 -2.42 28.27 -19.58
N ASP A 40 -1.12 28.48 -19.39
CA ASP A 40 -0.18 28.88 -20.44
C ASP A 40 0.24 27.72 -21.37
N THR A 41 0.07 26.46 -20.94
CA THR A 41 0.48 25.25 -21.69
C THR A 41 -0.25 25.14 -23.03
N PHE A 42 -1.46 25.68 -23.10
CA PHE A 42 -2.38 25.51 -24.22
C PHE A 42 -2.89 26.84 -24.82
N GLY A 43 -2.57 27.99 -24.21
CA GLY A 43 -3.07 29.30 -24.64
C GLY A 43 -4.59 29.46 -24.49
N VAL A 44 -5.11 30.67 -24.69
CA VAL A 44 -6.51 31.05 -24.36
C VAL A 44 -7.57 30.16 -25.05
N LEU A 45 -7.31 29.65 -26.26
CA LEU A 45 -8.28 28.84 -27.00
C LEU A 45 -8.39 27.39 -26.51
N LEU A 46 -7.31 26.83 -25.97
CA LEU A 46 -7.27 25.44 -25.52
C LEU A 46 -7.22 25.34 -23.98
N GLN A 47 -7.43 26.45 -23.26
CA GLN A 47 -7.44 26.50 -21.80
C GLN A 47 -8.41 25.50 -21.15
N PHE A 48 -9.53 25.18 -21.80
CA PHE A 48 -10.50 24.22 -21.28
C PHE A 48 -9.92 22.80 -21.23
N PHE A 49 -9.10 22.41 -22.21
CA PHE A 49 -8.37 21.15 -22.16
C PHE A 49 -7.32 21.14 -21.06
N ALA A 50 -6.68 22.29 -20.78
CA ALA A 50 -5.76 22.43 -19.66
C ALA A 50 -6.46 22.17 -18.32
N PHE A 51 -7.64 22.78 -18.11
CA PHE A 51 -8.45 22.56 -16.90
C PHE A 51 -8.93 21.12 -16.74
N GLU A 52 -9.41 20.49 -17.82
CA GLU A 52 -9.85 19.09 -17.78
C GLU A 52 -8.68 18.15 -17.52
N ALA A 53 -7.53 18.39 -18.14
CA ALA A 53 -6.32 17.59 -17.95
C ALA A 53 -5.78 17.74 -16.52
N GLU A 54 -5.75 18.96 -15.97
CA GLU A 54 -5.36 19.23 -14.59
C GLU A 54 -6.31 18.55 -13.59
N SER A 55 -7.62 18.67 -13.79
CA SER A 55 -8.61 17.99 -12.96
C SER A 55 -8.46 16.47 -13.00
N THR A 56 -8.19 15.91 -14.18
CA THR A 56 -7.97 14.47 -14.37
C THR A 56 -6.68 14.04 -13.68
N ALA A 57 -5.60 14.80 -13.83
CA ALA A 57 -4.32 14.53 -13.16
C ALA A 57 -4.47 14.50 -11.64
N LEU A 58 -5.19 15.47 -11.06
CA LEU A 58 -5.46 15.51 -9.62
C LEU A 58 -6.26 14.29 -9.14
N LYS A 59 -7.30 13.88 -9.88
CA LYS A 59 -8.08 12.67 -9.57
C LYS A 59 -7.22 11.41 -9.64
N THR A 60 -6.33 11.32 -10.62
CA THR A 60 -5.40 10.20 -10.75
C THR A 60 -4.42 10.15 -9.58
N VAL A 61 -3.84 11.29 -9.18
CA VAL A 61 -2.98 11.38 -8.00
C VAL A 61 -3.72 10.90 -6.75
N GLU A 62 -4.95 11.34 -6.55
CA GLU A 62 -5.76 10.91 -5.40
C GLU A 62 -6.05 9.40 -5.43
N ALA A 63 -6.36 8.84 -6.61
CA ALA A 63 -6.58 7.40 -6.77
C ALA A 63 -5.32 6.58 -6.44
N ILE A 64 -4.13 7.05 -6.84
CA ILE A 64 -2.85 6.40 -6.51
C ILE A 64 -2.62 6.45 -4.99
N ARG A 65 -2.92 7.58 -4.32
CA ARG A 65 -2.80 7.69 -2.86
C ARG A 65 -3.73 6.74 -2.13
N ARG A 66 -4.98 6.59 -2.58
CA ARG A 66 -5.92 5.61 -2.01
C ARG A 66 -5.46 4.17 -2.21
N LEU A 67 -4.87 3.86 -3.36
CA LEU A 67 -4.27 2.55 -3.60
C LEU A 67 -3.09 2.29 -2.65
N ALA A 68 -2.21 3.28 -2.45
CA ALA A 68 -1.09 3.17 -1.52
C ALA A 68 -1.58 2.87 -0.09
N GLN A 69 -2.61 3.59 0.37
CA GLN A 69 -3.25 3.34 1.67
C GLN A 69 -3.79 1.91 1.78
N GLY A 70 -4.58 1.45 0.81
CA GLY A 70 -5.13 0.09 0.85
C GLY A 70 -4.06 -1.01 0.87
N VAL A 71 -2.93 -0.78 0.18
CA VAL A 71 -1.77 -1.69 0.23
C VAL A 71 -1.10 -1.66 1.61
N GLY A 72 -0.95 -0.48 2.21
CA GLY A 72 -0.44 -0.32 3.57
C GLY A 72 -1.30 -0.99 4.63
N ASP A 73 -2.62 -0.80 4.56
CA ASP A 73 -3.59 -1.42 5.47
C ASP A 73 -3.53 -2.95 5.36
N ALA A 74 -3.41 -3.48 4.13
CA ALA A 74 -3.25 -4.91 3.91
C ALA A 74 -1.93 -5.43 4.53
N ALA A 75 -0.83 -4.69 4.36
CA ALA A 75 0.46 -5.02 4.94
C ALA A 75 0.41 -5.08 6.47
N GLU A 76 -0.21 -4.07 7.10
CA GLU A 76 -0.37 -3.99 8.56
C GLU A 76 -1.22 -5.14 9.09
N ASN A 77 -2.34 -5.44 8.43
CA ASN A 77 -3.19 -6.56 8.79
C ASN A 77 -2.46 -7.91 8.67
N THR A 78 -1.67 -8.11 7.60
CA THR A 78 -0.87 -9.32 7.45
C THR A 78 0.20 -9.44 8.53
N ARG A 79 0.91 -8.35 8.84
CA ARG A 79 1.89 -8.33 9.93
C ARG A 79 1.26 -8.65 11.28
N THR A 80 0.10 -8.06 11.57
CA THR A 80 -0.65 -8.32 12.80
C THR A 80 -1.09 -9.78 12.88
N THR A 81 -1.50 -10.36 11.75
CA THR A 81 -1.85 -11.79 11.66
C THR A 81 -0.64 -12.70 11.92
N ALA A 82 0.55 -12.35 11.40
CA ALA A 82 1.78 -13.09 11.66
C ALA A 82 2.12 -13.10 13.16
N MET A 83 2.11 -11.92 13.80
CA MET A 83 2.35 -11.79 15.24
C MET A 83 1.34 -12.59 16.08
N PHE A 84 0.08 -12.65 15.64
CA PHE A 84 -0.94 -13.46 16.29
C PHE A 84 -0.60 -14.96 16.22
N TYR A 85 -0.19 -15.48 15.06
CA TYR A 85 0.24 -16.86 14.94
C TYR A 85 1.45 -17.18 15.83
N GLU A 86 2.48 -16.33 15.83
CA GLU A 86 3.67 -16.49 16.66
C GLU A 86 3.31 -16.57 18.15
N SER A 87 2.47 -15.66 18.64
CA SER A 87 2.03 -15.67 20.04
C SER A 87 1.27 -16.94 20.44
N HIS A 88 0.49 -17.51 19.53
CA HIS A 88 -0.21 -18.77 19.76
C HIS A 88 0.73 -19.97 19.74
N GLU A 89 1.73 -19.97 18.85
CA GLU A 89 2.76 -21.00 18.82
C GLU A 89 3.61 -20.99 20.09
N ASP A 90 4.03 -19.81 20.56
CA ASP A 90 4.79 -19.67 21.80
C ASP A 90 3.98 -20.12 23.02
N ALA A 91 2.72 -19.68 23.14
CA ALA A 91 1.83 -20.12 24.20
C ALA A 91 1.60 -21.65 24.19
N ASN A 92 1.50 -22.26 23.00
CA ASN A 92 1.38 -23.71 22.88
C ASN A 92 2.68 -24.42 23.27
N ARG A 93 3.85 -23.87 22.88
CA ARG A 93 5.17 -24.42 23.22
C ARG A 93 5.41 -24.38 24.72
N GLU A 94 5.05 -23.29 25.39
CA GLU A 94 5.11 -23.17 26.86
C GLU A 94 4.16 -24.16 27.55
N ARG A 95 2.95 -24.35 27.02
CA ARG A 95 1.94 -25.22 27.63
C ARG A 95 2.19 -26.71 27.41
N LEU A 96 2.76 -27.10 26.26
CA LEU A 96 2.96 -28.49 25.85
C LEU A 96 4.40 -28.99 26.04
N GLY A 97 5.37 -28.09 26.15
CA GLY A 97 6.78 -28.41 26.43
C GLY A 97 7.09 -28.61 27.93
N GLY A 98 6.07 -28.74 28.77
CA GLY A 98 6.21 -29.00 30.20
C GLY A 98 6.63 -30.44 30.51
N SER A 99 7.87 -30.57 31.00
CA SER A 99 8.65 -31.73 31.50
C SER A 99 9.19 -32.73 30.48
#